data_AF-A0A4Q8QNP1-F1
#
_entry.id   AF-A0A4Q8QNP1-F1
#
_cell.length_a   1.000
_cell.length_b   1.000
_cell.length_c   1.000
_cell.angle_alpha   90.00
_cell.angle_beta   90.00
_cell.angle_gamma   90.00
#
_symmetry.space_group_name_H-M   'P 1'
#
loop_
_entity.id
_entity.type
_entity.pdbx_description
1 polymer ?
#
loop_
_entity_poly.entity_id
_entity_poly.type
_entity_poly.pdbx_seq_one_letter_code
_entity_poly.pdbx_strand_id
1 'polypeptide(L)' 'MHRPWVRPPRYSWRPGGAIAAGAALGFIAAASAAAWAGAPPAPGLCWYYTDWTQRQGFWDTCP' A
#
# COMPACT_ATOMS: atom_id res chain seq x y z
N MET A 1 -0.92 2.10 -36.96
CA MET A 1 -0.14 0.91 -36.55
C MET A 1 0.24 1.06 -35.07
N HIS A 2 -0.52 0.45 -34.15
CA HIS A 2 -0.13 0.42 -32.74
C HIS A 2 0.67 -0.86 -32.53
N ARG A 3 1.99 -0.74 -32.39
CA ARG A 3 2.83 -1.89 -32.05
C ARG A 3 2.51 -2.25 -30.60
N PRO A 4 2.04 -3.48 -30.29
CA PRO A 4 1.89 -3.91 -28.92
C PRO A 4 3.27 -3.90 -28.27
N TRP A 5 3.33 -3.38 -27.04
CA TRP A 5 4.57 -3.41 -26.28
C TRP A 5 4.92 -4.87 -25.95
N VAL A 6 6.11 -5.30 -26.37
CA VAL A 6 6.67 -6.61 -26.06
C VAL A 6 7.82 -6.41 -25.09
N ARG A 7 7.73 -7.04 -23.91
CA ARG A 7 8.76 -6.97 -22.87
C ARG A 7 10.08 -7.52 -23.43
N PRO A 8 11.17 -6.73 -23.46
CA PRO A 8 12.46 -7.24 -23.93
C PRO A 8 12.94 -8.43 -23.06
N PRO A 9 13.63 -9.44 -23.64
CA PRO A 9 14.07 -10.62 -22.89
C PRO A 9 14.99 -10.30 -21.71
N ARG A 10 15.70 -9.17 -21.77
CA ARG A 10 16.62 -8.69 -20.72
C ARG A 10 15.98 -7.68 -19.76
N TYR A 11 14.68 -7.42 -19.87
CA TYR A 11 13.96 -6.49 -19.01
C TYR A 11 13.57 -7.18 -17.70
N SER A 12 14.51 -7.71 -16.93
CA SER A 12 14.21 -8.31 -15.61
C SER A 12 14.98 -7.59 -14.52
N TRP A 13 14.36 -7.46 -13.36
CA TRP A 13 15.05 -7.00 -12.17
C TRP A 13 15.93 -8.13 -11.66
N ARG A 14 17.17 -7.80 -11.29
CA ARG A 14 17.96 -8.69 -10.44
C ARG A 14 17.20 -8.88 -9.12
N PRO A 15 17.35 -10.02 -8.41
CA PRO A 15 16.58 -10.32 -7.20
C PRO A 15 16.53 -9.15 -6.20
N GLY A 16 17.69 -8.54 -5.90
CA GLY A 16 17.75 -7.38 -4.98
C GLY A 16 16.94 -6.17 -5.45
N GLY A 17 16.87 -5.90 -6.76
CA GLY A 17 16.07 -4.80 -7.30
C GLY A 17 14.56 -5.06 -7.20
N ALA A 18 14.13 -6.33 -7.37
CA ALA A 18 12.73 -6.71 -7.15
C ALA A 18 12.33 -6.57 -5.67
N ILE A 19 13.22 -6.96 -4.75
CA ILE A 19 13.00 -6.81 -3.30
C ILE A 19 12.95 -5.33 -2.90
N ALA A 20 13.89 -4.52 -3.37
CA ALA A 20 13.91 -3.08 -3.09
C ALA A 20 12.65 -2.37 -3.62
N ALA A 21 12.22 -2.70 -4.84
CA ALA A 21 10.98 -2.18 -5.41
C ALA A 21 9.75 -2.61 -4.60
N GLY A 22 9.66 -3.89 -4.23
CA GLY A 22 8.58 -4.41 -3.39
C GLY A 22 8.52 -3.73 -2.03
N ALA A 23 9.67 -3.54 -1.37
CA ALA A 23 9.76 -2.83 -0.11
C ALA A 23 9.30 -1.37 -0.26
N ALA A 24 9.80 -0.64 -1.25
CA ALA A 24 9.42 0.75 -1.51
C ALA A 24 7.92 0.90 -1.74
N LEU A 25 7.31 0.01 -2.52
CA LEU A 25 5.86 -0.01 -2.73
C LEU A 25 5.10 -0.29 -1.43
N GLY A 26 5.56 -1.23 -0.61
CA GLY A 26 4.99 -1.51 0.70
C GLY A 26 5.03 -0.30 1.64
N PHE A 27 6.16 0.41 1.68
CA PHE A 27 6.30 1.64 2.46
C PHE A 27 5.35 2.74 1.99
N ILE A 28 5.25 2.98 0.69
CA ILE A 28 4.35 4.00 0.13
C ILE A 28 2.89 3.65 0.44
N ALA A 29 2.50 2.38 0.31
CA ALA A 29 1.15 1.93 0.62
C ALA A 29 0.82 2.13 2.11
N ALA A 30 1.72 1.73 3.00
CA ALA A 30 1.54 1.93 4.44
C ALA A 30 1.49 3.42 4.83
N ALA A 31 2.37 4.25 4.28
CA ALA A 31 2.35 5.70 4.51
C ALA A 31 1.06 6.34 4.01
N SER A 32 0.57 5.89 2.84
CA SER A 32 -0.70 6.36 2.30
C SER A 32 -1.86 5.99 3.22
N ALA A 33 -1.92 4.73 3.69
CA ALA A 33 -2.93 4.29 4.65
C ALA A 33 -2.88 5.12 5.95
N ALA A 34 -1.68 5.41 6.46
CA ALA A 34 -1.50 6.28 7.62
C ALA A 34 -1.91 7.73 7.36
N ALA A 35 -1.79 8.24 6.13
CA ALA A 35 -2.26 9.58 5.78
C ALA A 35 -3.80 9.68 5.81
N TRP A 36 -4.51 8.61 5.45
CA TRP A 36 -5.97 8.56 5.54
C TRP A 36 -6.47 8.28 6.96
N ALA A 37 -5.83 7.33 7.67
CA ALA A 37 -6.26 6.89 8.99
C ALA A 37 -5.72 7.75 10.14
N GLY A 38 -4.59 8.42 9.94
CA GLY A 38 -3.82 9.05 11.01
C GLY A 38 -3.16 8.03 11.94
N ALA A 39 -2.51 8.53 12.98
CA ALA A 39 -2.07 7.70 14.11
C ALA A 39 -3.27 7.44 15.05
N PRO A 40 -3.34 6.28 15.72
CA PRO A 40 -4.37 6.01 16.71
C PRO A 40 -4.30 7.05 17.84
N PRO A 41 -5.43 7.68 18.22
CA PRO A 41 -5.44 8.72 19.25
C PRO A 41 -5.18 8.17 20.66
N ALA A 42 -5.40 6.87 20.88
CA ALA A 42 -5.12 6.18 22.14
C ALA A 42 -4.68 4.73 21.90
N PRO A 43 -3.91 4.13 22.83
CA PRO A 43 -3.62 2.70 22.81
C PRO A 43 -4.90 1.86 22.92
N GLY A 44 -4.94 0.71 22.25
CA GLY A 44 -6.10 -0.20 22.28
C GLY A 44 -7.20 0.11 21.26
N LEU A 45 -6.97 1.07 20.38
CA LEU A 45 -7.88 1.38 19.26
C LEU A 45 -7.42 0.70 17.96
N CYS A 46 -8.38 0.14 17.24
CA CYS A 46 -8.25 -0.47 15.93
C CYS A 46 -8.93 0.42 14.87
N TRP A 47 -8.35 0.47 13.67
CA TRP A 47 -8.93 1.21 12.54
C TRP A 47 -10.05 0.40 11.87
N TYR A 48 -11.21 1.01 11.67
CA TYR A 48 -12.37 0.43 11.01
C TYR A 48 -12.77 1.27 9.79
N TYR A 49 -13.06 0.62 8.67
CA TYR A 49 -13.53 1.29 7.46
C TYR A 49 -15.04 1.53 7.50
N THR A 50 -15.48 2.70 7.04
CA THR A 50 -16.91 3.04 6.95
C THR A 50 -17.60 2.47 5.72
N ASP A 51 -16.84 2.21 4.66
CA ASP A 51 -17.36 1.70 3.39
C ASP A 51 -16.37 0.75 2.69
N TRP A 52 -16.86 0.07 1.66
CA TRP A 52 -16.06 -0.84 0.83
C TRP A 52 -14.95 -0.13 0.02
N THR A 53 -14.99 1.19 -0.08
CA THR A 53 -13.97 1.94 -0.81
C THR A 53 -12.67 2.06 -0.01
N GLN A 54 -12.71 1.77 1.30
CA GLN A 54 -11.55 1.78 2.20
C GLN A 54 -10.81 3.13 2.23
N ARG A 55 -11.51 4.22 1.90
CA ARG A 55 -10.96 5.58 1.88
C ARG A 55 -11.21 6.34 3.18
N GLN A 56 -12.29 5.98 3.88
CA GLN A 56 -12.68 6.62 5.13
C GLN A 56 -12.94 5.57 6.21
N GLY A 57 -12.75 5.99 7.46
CA GLY A 57 -12.80 5.11 8.61
C GLY A 57 -12.73 5.88 9.92
N PHE A 58 -12.75 5.14 11.01
CA PHE A 58 -12.68 5.65 12.37
C PHE A 58 -11.88 4.70 13.25
N TRP A 59 -11.36 5.23 14.36
CA TRP A 59 -10.72 4.44 15.41
C TRP A 59 -11.76 4.01 16.43
N ASP A 60 -11.85 2.72 16.71
CA ASP A 60 -12.72 2.15 17.76
C ASP A 60 -11.97 1.10 18.58
N THR A 61 -12.54 0.67 19.70
CA THR A 61 -11.92 -0.28 20.62
C THR A 61 -11.76 -1.63 19.93
N CYS A 62 -10.55 -2.19 19.96
CA CYS A 62 -10.32 -3.53 19.46
C CYS A 62 -11.13 -4.56 20.30
N PRO A 63 -11.68 -5.62 19.67
CA PRO A 63 -12.35 -6.72 20.37
C PRO A 63 -11.39 -7.54 21.24
#